data_AF-A0A4E0QMB4-F1
#
_entry.id   AF-A0A4E0QMB4-F1
#
_cell.length_a   1.000
_cell.length_b   1.000
_cell.length_c   1.000
_cell.angle_alpha   90.00
_cell.angle_beta   90.00
_cell.angle_gamma   90.00
#
_symmetry.space_group_name_H-M   'P 1'
#
loop_
_entity.id
_entity.type
_entity.pdbx_description
1 polymer ?
#
loop_
_entity_poly.entity_id
_entity_poly.type
_entity_poly.pdbx_seq_one_letter_code
_entity_poly.pdbx_strand_id
1 'polypeptide(L)'
;GKVIPFYFEVRDSNRWLLSFAELYYRTFISQFLSFKTRTVLDSGNRPWSFAKLRKMASTINNNNVLKDMDDFQDCLDKEQVEQAVDLAFSAPEVFAGKENVFFLVMIDEIQYMTEYLYYDKAQQVKAYNLPGTYHGLVESKIAPMLVSGSYVGWMVKMMREMFVGGRLKQTEIPSKLTHDEGLETVSRYADFYEIEVTKESALAINLLTQSDPFYIASLLRSDWIERDFSTNDGVIKTLDYEVKNRKGELFGTWSEYIYSTIKAVNDRYAKQILLFLSRNRTNECTRTQISDHLEGKLSDSELEEKLNALEAGDLITQGTSNFRYRGIPDDILDFIFRSLYEEEIHHKRPDIAAELAASLKKDKEILSLKGQCH
;
A
#
# COMPACT_ATOMS: atom_id res chain seq x y z
N GLY A 1 9.94 -20.57 -22.24
CA GLY A 1 11.33 -20.73 -21.79
C GLY A 1 11.39 -20.81 -20.28
N LYS A 2 12.58 -20.95 -19.68
CA LYS A 2 12.72 -20.80 -18.22
C LYS A 2 12.40 -19.35 -17.86
N VAL A 3 11.54 -19.15 -16.86
CA VAL A 3 11.21 -17.83 -16.30
C VAL A 3 12.06 -17.61 -15.06
N ILE A 4 12.80 -16.51 -15.02
CA ILE A 4 13.63 -16.10 -13.89
C ILE A 4 12.89 -14.99 -13.14
N PRO A 5 12.52 -15.18 -11.86
CA PRO A 5 11.93 -14.09 -11.08
C PRO A 5 12.98 -13.04 -10.77
N PHE A 6 12.58 -11.77 -10.86
CA PHE A 6 13.35 -10.64 -10.35
C PHE A 6 12.44 -9.81 -9.45
N TYR A 7 12.72 -9.81 -8.15
CA TYR A 7 12.01 -9.03 -7.15
C TYR A 7 12.84 -7.82 -6.71
N PHE A 8 12.23 -6.64 -6.64
CA PHE A 8 12.87 -5.43 -6.14
C PHE A 8 11.89 -4.58 -5.35
N GLU A 9 12.24 -4.29 -4.09
CA GLU A 9 11.47 -3.41 -3.21
C GLU A 9 12.02 -1.99 -3.26
N VAL A 10 11.15 -1.03 -3.57
CA VAL A 10 11.49 0.39 -3.46
C VAL A 10 11.30 0.83 -2.00
N ARG A 11 12.31 1.49 -1.44
CA ARG A 11 12.27 1.92 -0.04
C ARG A 11 11.75 3.35 0.10
N ASP A 12 11.09 3.61 1.21
CA ASP A 12 10.58 4.92 1.67
C ASP A 12 11.68 5.86 2.21
N SER A 13 12.89 5.77 1.63
CA SER A 13 14.07 6.50 2.11
C SER A 13 14.69 7.33 0.99
N ASN A 14 14.96 8.60 1.27
CA ASN A 14 15.59 9.49 0.29
C ASN A 14 16.88 8.90 -0.27
N ARG A 15 17.01 8.91 -1.61
CA ARG A 15 18.19 8.38 -2.28
C ARG A 15 18.51 9.13 -3.56
N TRP A 16 19.81 9.28 -3.82
CA TRP A 16 20.33 9.71 -5.10
C TRP A 16 20.08 8.65 -6.18
N LEU A 17 19.63 9.09 -7.36
CA LEU A 17 19.23 8.25 -8.48
C LEU A 17 20.33 7.28 -8.93
N LEU A 18 21.61 7.69 -8.93
CA LEU A 18 22.71 6.78 -9.29
C LEU A 18 22.85 5.63 -8.29
N SER A 19 22.72 5.92 -6.99
CA SER A 19 22.74 4.89 -5.94
C SER A 19 21.52 3.98 -6.00
N PHE A 20 20.38 4.48 -6.46
CA PHE A 20 19.20 3.68 -6.73
C PHE A 20 19.44 2.72 -7.91
N ALA A 21 19.94 3.23 -9.04
CA ALA A 21 20.29 2.43 -10.21
C ALA A 21 21.32 1.34 -9.89
N GLU A 22 22.36 1.67 -9.10
CA GLU A 22 23.35 0.69 -8.63
C GLU A 22 22.69 -0.44 -7.83
N LEU A 23 21.83 -0.10 -6.88
CA LEU A 23 21.15 -1.11 -6.07
C LEU A 23 20.24 -2.00 -6.92
N TYR A 24 19.45 -1.40 -7.81
CA TYR A 24 18.57 -2.12 -8.73
C TYR A 24 19.37 -3.11 -9.58
N TYR A 25 20.40 -2.62 -10.26
CA TYR A 25 21.24 -3.42 -11.15
C TYR A 25 21.92 -4.57 -10.41
N ARG A 26 22.56 -4.28 -9.27
CA ARG A 26 23.22 -5.33 -8.48
C ARG A 26 22.23 -6.36 -7.94
N THR A 27 21.02 -5.95 -7.59
CA THR A 27 19.96 -6.87 -7.16
C THR A 27 19.52 -7.79 -8.29
N PHE A 28 19.31 -7.23 -9.48
CA PHE A 28 18.99 -7.98 -10.69
C PHE A 28 20.08 -9.01 -11.01
N ILE A 29 21.35 -8.61 -11.13
CA ILE A 29 22.45 -9.54 -11.46
C ILE A 29 22.64 -10.59 -10.35
N SER A 30 22.46 -10.21 -9.08
CA SER A 30 22.53 -11.17 -7.96
C SER A 30 21.46 -12.25 -8.08
N GLN A 31 20.20 -11.88 -8.30
CA GLN A 31 19.09 -12.83 -8.47
C GLN A 31 19.24 -13.67 -9.73
N PHE A 32 19.67 -13.07 -10.84
CA PHE A 32 19.96 -13.79 -12.08
C PHE A 32 21.05 -14.85 -11.91
N LEU A 33 22.20 -14.49 -11.34
CA LEU A 33 23.32 -15.41 -11.11
C LEU A 33 22.97 -16.45 -10.03
N SER A 34 22.24 -16.05 -8.98
CA SER A 34 21.69 -16.97 -7.99
C SER A 34 20.83 -18.06 -8.64
N PHE A 35 19.91 -17.68 -9.52
CA PHE A 35 19.08 -18.63 -10.25
C PHE A 35 19.89 -19.55 -11.17
N LYS A 36 20.83 -18.99 -11.93
CA LYS A 36 21.66 -19.76 -12.88
C LYS A 36 22.59 -20.75 -12.19
N THR A 37 23.17 -20.36 -11.06
CA THR A 37 24.14 -21.17 -10.30
C THR A 37 23.50 -22.03 -9.20
N ARG A 38 22.21 -21.84 -8.91
CA ARG A 38 21.51 -22.41 -7.75
C ARG A 38 22.17 -22.03 -6.41
N THR A 39 22.77 -20.85 -6.36
CA THR A 39 23.38 -20.31 -5.13
C THR A 39 22.36 -19.46 -4.41
N VAL A 40 22.04 -19.80 -3.16
CA VAL A 40 21.09 -19.03 -2.33
C VAL A 40 21.62 -17.61 -2.08
N LEU A 41 20.73 -16.61 -2.16
CA LEU A 41 21.07 -15.24 -1.79
C LEU A 41 21.21 -15.10 -0.28
N ASP A 42 21.91 -14.06 0.15
CA ASP A 42 22.00 -13.73 1.57
C ASP A 42 20.61 -13.29 2.09
N SER A 43 20.40 -13.35 3.42
CA SER A 43 19.12 -13.01 4.04
C SER A 43 18.62 -11.63 3.60
N GLY A 44 17.29 -11.51 3.43
CA GLY A 44 16.64 -10.29 2.96
C GLY A 44 16.99 -9.91 1.51
N ASN A 45 17.35 -10.88 0.67
CA ASN A 45 17.71 -10.68 -0.75
C ASN A 45 18.83 -9.65 -0.96
N ARG A 46 19.77 -9.54 0.00
CA ARG A 46 20.86 -8.56 -0.07
C ARG A 46 21.71 -8.78 -1.33
N PRO A 47 21.92 -7.76 -2.17
CA PRO A 47 22.68 -7.92 -3.39
C PRO A 47 24.17 -8.13 -3.10
N TRP A 48 24.79 -9.02 -3.86
CA TRP A 48 26.22 -9.24 -3.79
C TRP A 48 27.02 -8.02 -4.25
N SER A 49 28.27 -7.90 -3.79
CA SER A 49 29.22 -6.90 -4.29
C SER A 49 29.61 -7.19 -5.75
N PHE A 50 29.98 -6.18 -6.53
CA PHE A 50 30.52 -6.37 -7.88
C PHE A 50 31.66 -7.39 -7.97
N ALA A 51 32.58 -7.41 -7.01
CA ALA A 51 33.67 -8.40 -6.98
C ALA A 51 33.15 -9.85 -6.93
N LYS A 52 32.15 -10.12 -6.10
CA LYS A 52 31.49 -11.43 -6.01
C LYS A 52 30.69 -11.74 -7.29
N LEU A 53 29.96 -10.77 -7.83
CA LEU A 53 29.20 -10.93 -9.08
C LEU A 53 30.12 -11.30 -10.26
N ARG A 54 31.24 -10.59 -10.41
CA ARG A 54 32.29 -10.88 -11.41
C ARG A 54 32.83 -12.30 -11.24
N LYS A 55 33.23 -12.68 -10.03
CA LYS A 55 33.71 -14.04 -9.74
C LYS A 55 32.70 -15.12 -10.14
N MET A 56 31.42 -14.91 -9.82
CA MET A 56 30.36 -15.86 -10.15
C MET A 56 30.11 -15.95 -11.65
N ALA A 57 30.02 -14.81 -12.34
CA ALA A 57 29.84 -14.76 -13.78
C ALA A 57 31.01 -15.43 -14.52
N SER A 58 32.25 -15.20 -14.09
CA SER A 58 33.44 -15.88 -14.63
C SER A 58 33.40 -17.39 -14.41
N THR A 59 32.94 -17.85 -13.24
CA THR A 59 32.86 -19.29 -12.93
C THR A 59 31.94 -20.05 -13.89
N ILE A 60 30.88 -19.40 -14.37
CA ILE A 60 29.95 -19.97 -15.37
C ILE A 60 30.24 -19.51 -16.81
N ASN A 61 31.37 -18.85 -17.05
CA ASN A 61 31.76 -18.29 -18.35
C ASN A 61 30.69 -17.40 -19.00
N ASN A 62 29.95 -16.61 -18.21
CA ASN A 62 28.94 -15.70 -18.74
C ASN A 62 29.57 -14.35 -19.12
N ASN A 63 30.09 -14.28 -20.35
CA ASN A 63 30.71 -13.08 -20.90
C ASN A 63 29.72 -11.92 -21.09
N ASN A 64 28.43 -12.21 -21.30
CA ASN A 64 27.40 -11.18 -21.42
C ASN A 64 27.28 -10.40 -20.11
N VAL A 65 27.20 -11.10 -18.97
CA VAL A 65 27.15 -10.48 -17.64
C VAL A 65 28.42 -9.70 -17.35
N LEU A 66 29.60 -10.26 -17.66
CA LEU A 66 30.88 -9.59 -17.39
C LEU A 66 31.00 -8.25 -18.12
N LYS A 67 30.70 -8.24 -19.42
CA LYS A 67 30.72 -7.02 -20.23
C LYS A 67 29.70 -5.99 -19.76
N ASP A 68 28.48 -6.43 -19.49
CA ASP A 68 27.41 -5.54 -19.03
C ASP A 68 27.75 -4.88 -17.69
N MET A 69 28.41 -5.62 -16.78
CA MET A 69 28.93 -5.05 -15.52
C MET A 69 30.10 -4.09 -15.73
N ASP A 70 30.93 -4.28 -16.76
CA ASP A 70 31.98 -3.32 -17.13
C ASP A 70 31.34 -2.01 -17.60
N ASP A 71 30.40 -2.09 -18.55
CA ASP A 71 29.68 -0.93 -19.07
C ASP A 71 28.93 -0.17 -17.94
N PHE A 72 28.31 -0.90 -17.01
CA PHE A 72 27.63 -0.30 -15.86
C PHE A 72 28.60 0.35 -14.87
N GLN A 73 29.71 -0.31 -14.52
CA GLN A 73 30.73 0.25 -13.62
C GLN A 73 31.35 1.52 -14.20
N ASP A 74 31.60 1.54 -15.51
CA ASP A 74 32.06 2.72 -16.23
C ASP A 74 31.10 3.91 -16.08
N CYS A 75 29.78 3.66 -16.09
CA CYS A 75 28.78 4.70 -15.87
C CYS A 75 28.79 5.19 -14.42
N LEU A 76 28.97 4.30 -13.44
CA LEU A 76 29.09 4.67 -12.03
C LEU A 76 30.33 5.56 -11.79
N ASP A 77 31.48 5.14 -12.30
CA ASP A 77 32.77 5.81 -12.09
C ASP A 77 32.79 7.21 -12.71
N LYS A 78 32.04 7.42 -13.80
CA LYS A 78 31.87 8.72 -14.48
C LYS A 78 30.65 9.51 -14.01
N GLU A 79 29.90 8.99 -13.02
CA GLU A 79 28.63 9.54 -12.53
C GLU A 79 27.61 9.86 -13.64
N GLN A 80 27.55 8.98 -14.65
CA GLN A 80 26.63 9.05 -15.79
C GLN A 80 25.23 8.55 -15.38
N VAL A 81 24.48 9.41 -14.67
CA VAL A 81 23.20 9.04 -14.03
C VAL A 81 22.17 8.48 -15.01
N GLU A 82 21.92 9.18 -16.12
CA GLU A 82 20.92 8.75 -17.11
C GLU A 82 21.29 7.40 -17.72
N GLN A 83 22.55 7.25 -18.14
CA GLN A 83 23.03 5.99 -18.74
C GLN A 83 22.99 4.83 -17.74
N ALA A 84 23.32 5.07 -16.47
CA ALA A 84 23.22 4.06 -15.42
C ALA A 84 21.76 3.64 -15.19
N VAL A 85 20.81 4.57 -15.20
CA VAL A 85 19.37 4.25 -15.07
C VAL A 85 18.90 3.41 -16.26
N ASP A 86 19.24 3.83 -17.48
CA ASP A 86 18.87 3.11 -18.70
C ASP A 86 19.42 1.67 -18.70
N LEU A 87 20.70 1.49 -18.36
CA LEU A 87 21.32 0.18 -18.24
C LEU A 87 20.67 -0.66 -17.12
N ALA A 88 20.41 -0.06 -15.96
CA ALA A 88 19.77 -0.75 -14.85
C ALA A 88 18.38 -1.27 -15.24
N PHE A 89 17.51 -0.39 -15.74
CA PHE A 89 16.10 -0.72 -15.96
C PHE A 89 15.90 -1.58 -17.20
N SER A 90 16.74 -1.45 -18.23
CA SER A 90 16.68 -2.31 -19.42
C SER A 90 17.30 -3.70 -19.20
N ALA A 91 18.08 -3.92 -18.13
CA ALA A 91 18.80 -5.18 -17.89
C ALA A 91 17.90 -6.43 -18.00
N PRO A 92 16.70 -6.51 -17.38
CA PRO A 92 15.85 -7.69 -17.52
C PRO A 92 15.52 -8.03 -18.99
N GLU A 93 15.19 -7.04 -19.81
CA GLU A 93 14.87 -7.23 -21.22
C GLU A 93 16.12 -7.59 -22.05
N VAL A 94 17.22 -6.87 -21.84
CA VAL A 94 18.50 -7.12 -22.53
C VAL A 94 19.00 -8.53 -22.25
N PHE A 95 18.97 -8.97 -20.99
CA PHE A 95 19.39 -10.33 -20.63
C PHE A 95 18.39 -11.38 -21.09
N ALA A 96 17.08 -11.09 -21.14
CA ALA A 96 16.10 -12.01 -21.72
C ALA A 96 16.50 -12.39 -23.16
N GLY A 97 16.83 -11.38 -23.97
CA GLY A 97 17.30 -11.54 -25.34
C GLY A 97 18.65 -12.25 -25.45
N LYS A 98 19.66 -11.78 -24.72
CA LYS A 98 21.04 -12.33 -24.78
C LYS A 98 21.13 -13.78 -24.28
N GLU A 99 20.30 -14.16 -23.32
CA GLU A 99 20.36 -15.47 -22.64
C GLU A 99 19.28 -16.44 -23.10
N ASN A 100 18.37 -16.00 -23.99
CA ASN A 100 17.20 -16.76 -24.44
C ASN A 100 16.37 -17.30 -23.26
N VAL A 101 16.07 -16.41 -22.30
CA VAL A 101 15.25 -16.67 -21.12
C VAL A 101 14.12 -15.65 -21.03
N PHE A 102 13.17 -15.90 -20.13
CA PHE A 102 12.14 -14.92 -19.77
C PHE A 102 12.40 -14.43 -18.36
N PHE A 103 12.02 -13.19 -18.07
CA PHE A 103 11.99 -12.67 -16.71
C PHE A 103 10.55 -12.37 -16.28
N LEU A 104 10.28 -12.50 -14.98
CA LEU A 104 9.13 -11.88 -14.35
C LEU A 104 9.66 -10.80 -13.43
N VAL A 105 9.45 -9.54 -13.81
CA VAL A 105 9.93 -8.37 -13.04
C VAL A 105 8.84 -8.01 -12.03
N MET A 106 9.17 -8.00 -10.75
CA MET A 106 8.25 -7.69 -9.64
C MET A 106 8.83 -6.49 -8.88
N ILE A 107 8.18 -5.34 -9.02
CA ILE A 107 8.58 -4.11 -8.33
C ILE A 107 7.58 -3.82 -7.22
N ASP A 108 8.04 -3.90 -5.98
CA ASP A 108 7.24 -3.64 -4.80
C ASP A 108 7.33 -2.16 -4.39
N GLU A 109 6.20 -1.61 -3.95
CA GLU A 109 6.03 -0.21 -3.53
C GLU A 109 6.53 0.82 -4.58
N ILE A 110 6.21 0.58 -5.86
CA ILE A 110 6.73 1.37 -6.99
C ILE A 110 6.45 2.89 -6.86
N GLN A 111 5.34 3.27 -6.23
CA GLN A 111 4.95 4.67 -6.06
C GLN A 111 5.96 5.47 -5.24
N TYR A 112 6.75 4.83 -4.38
CA TYR A 112 7.82 5.48 -3.62
C TYR A 112 8.93 6.06 -4.50
N MET A 113 9.10 5.58 -5.74
CA MET A 113 10.02 6.20 -6.69
C MET A 113 9.67 7.67 -6.98
N THR A 114 8.39 8.05 -6.84
CA THR A 114 7.92 9.41 -7.12
C THR A 114 8.27 10.42 -6.02
N GLU A 115 8.55 9.95 -4.80
CA GLU A 115 8.74 10.82 -3.63
C GLU A 115 10.16 10.78 -3.08
N TYR A 116 10.80 9.61 -3.08
CA TYR A 116 12.05 9.38 -2.34
C TYR A 116 13.31 9.35 -3.22
N LEU A 117 13.18 9.52 -4.53
CA LEU A 117 14.33 9.51 -5.44
C LEU A 117 14.65 10.91 -5.94
N TYR A 118 15.94 11.23 -6.01
CA TYR A 118 16.45 12.56 -6.35
C TYR A 118 17.54 12.48 -7.41
N TYR A 119 17.55 13.42 -8.35
CA TYR A 119 18.57 13.48 -9.40
C TYR A 119 19.96 13.80 -8.86
N ASP A 120 20.03 14.51 -7.73
CA ASP A 120 21.28 14.99 -7.14
C ASP A 120 21.58 14.35 -5.77
N LYS A 121 22.86 14.38 -5.38
CA LYS A 121 23.35 13.86 -4.08
C LYS A 121 22.86 14.67 -2.88
N ALA A 122 22.56 15.96 -3.08
CA ALA A 122 22.10 16.86 -2.02
C ALA A 122 20.60 16.69 -1.73
N GLN A 123 19.89 15.85 -2.49
CA GLN A 123 18.46 15.55 -2.36
C GLN A 123 17.58 16.79 -2.50
N GLN A 124 17.86 17.62 -3.51
CA GLN A 124 17.14 18.86 -3.75
C GLN A 124 16.11 18.75 -4.88
N VAL A 125 16.41 17.96 -5.91
CA VAL A 125 15.58 17.81 -7.11
C VAL A 125 15.01 16.40 -7.16
N LYS A 126 13.72 16.27 -6.83
CA LYS A 126 13.01 14.99 -6.89
C LYS A 126 12.88 14.47 -8.32
N ALA A 127 13.12 13.18 -8.50
CA ALA A 127 12.91 12.44 -9.74
C ALA A 127 11.47 11.90 -9.81
N TYR A 128 10.49 12.79 -9.64
CA TYR A 128 9.09 12.39 -9.44
C TYR A 128 8.50 11.60 -10.61
N ASN A 129 9.00 11.78 -11.83
CA ASN A 129 8.55 11.11 -13.05
C ASN A 129 9.34 9.81 -13.37
N LEU A 130 10.20 9.34 -12.47
CA LEU A 130 11.04 8.17 -12.70
C LEU A 130 10.25 6.91 -13.10
N PRO A 131 9.09 6.57 -12.52
CA PRO A 131 8.33 5.39 -12.99
C PRO A 131 8.06 5.40 -14.50
N GLY A 132 7.92 6.57 -15.12
CA GLY A 132 7.73 6.71 -16.57
C GLY A 132 8.88 6.14 -17.41
N THR A 133 10.09 5.99 -16.86
CA THR A 133 11.21 5.38 -17.61
C THR A 133 11.01 3.89 -17.87
N TYR A 134 10.06 3.24 -17.19
CA TYR A 134 9.73 1.83 -17.42
C TYR A 134 8.82 1.57 -18.64
N HIS A 135 8.44 2.60 -19.42
CA HIS A 135 7.52 2.45 -20.58
C HIS A 135 7.86 1.29 -21.52
N GLY A 136 9.13 1.12 -21.87
CA GLY A 136 9.56 0.00 -22.72
C GLY A 136 9.39 -1.35 -22.02
N LEU A 137 9.80 -1.44 -20.75
CA LEU A 137 9.80 -2.69 -20.01
C LEU A 137 8.38 -3.18 -19.67
N VAL A 138 7.45 -2.29 -19.34
CA VAL A 138 6.05 -2.67 -19.04
C VAL A 138 5.33 -3.26 -20.27
N GLU A 139 5.76 -2.90 -21.48
CA GLU A 139 5.24 -3.46 -22.73
C GLU A 139 5.98 -4.74 -23.18
N SER A 140 7.06 -5.11 -22.50
CA SER A 140 7.91 -6.23 -22.88
C SER A 140 7.22 -7.58 -22.66
N LYS A 141 7.20 -8.40 -23.72
CA LYS A 141 6.65 -9.78 -23.66
C LYS A 141 7.66 -10.80 -23.12
N ILE A 142 8.94 -10.43 -23.04
CA ILE A 142 10.02 -11.31 -22.59
C ILE A 142 10.46 -11.01 -21.15
N ALA A 143 10.11 -9.83 -20.63
CA ALA A 143 10.32 -9.42 -19.25
C ALA A 143 9.10 -8.66 -18.69
N PRO A 144 7.89 -9.26 -18.66
CA PRO A 144 6.69 -8.59 -18.14
C PRO A 144 6.85 -8.14 -16.68
N MET A 145 6.18 -7.04 -16.35
CA MET A 145 6.21 -6.42 -15.02
C MET A 145 4.93 -6.69 -14.23
N LEU A 146 5.10 -7.04 -12.95
CA LEU A 146 4.12 -6.94 -11.89
C LEU A 146 4.57 -5.83 -10.93
N VAL A 147 3.67 -4.92 -10.60
CA VAL A 147 3.97 -3.83 -9.68
C VAL A 147 2.93 -3.82 -8.57
N SER A 148 3.36 -3.58 -7.34
CA SER A 148 2.51 -3.44 -6.16
C SER A 148 2.74 -2.09 -5.48
N GLY A 149 1.77 -1.71 -4.66
CA GLY A 149 1.81 -0.52 -3.82
C GLY A 149 0.71 -0.58 -2.77
N SER A 150 1.05 -0.29 -1.51
CA SER A 150 0.10 -0.30 -0.39
C SER A 150 -0.85 0.90 -0.39
N TYR A 151 -0.44 2.04 -0.97
CA TYR A 151 -1.27 3.22 -1.18
C TYR A 151 -1.96 3.17 -2.55
N VAL A 152 -3.17 2.61 -2.62
CA VAL A 152 -3.86 2.33 -3.88
C VAL A 152 -4.15 3.62 -4.63
N GLY A 153 -4.67 4.64 -3.94
CA GLY A 153 -4.94 5.95 -4.55
C GLY A 153 -3.68 6.59 -5.16
N TRP A 154 -2.54 6.54 -4.47
CA TRP A 154 -1.25 7.04 -4.98
C TRP A 154 -0.77 6.23 -6.19
N MET A 155 -0.85 4.90 -6.11
CA MET A 155 -0.50 4.03 -7.23
C MET A 155 -1.38 4.32 -8.46
N VAL A 156 -2.69 4.45 -8.29
CA VAL A 156 -3.63 4.78 -9.38
C VAL A 156 -3.30 6.14 -10.00
N LYS A 157 -2.98 7.15 -9.17
CA LYS A 157 -2.54 8.47 -9.65
C LYS A 157 -1.25 8.35 -10.48
N MET A 158 -0.24 7.68 -9.95
CA MET A 158 1.02 7.43 -10.66
C MET A 158 0.78 6.72 -12.00
N MET A 159 -0.11 5.71 -12.03
CA MET A 159 -0.48 5.02 -13.27
C MET A 159 -1.15 5.94 -14.29
N ARG A 160 -2.07 6.81 -13.86
CA ARG A 160 -2.76 7.78 -14.73
C ARG A 160 -1.80 8.81 -15.32
N GLU A 161 -0.83 9.28 -14.54
CA GLU A 161 0.10 10.33 -14.94
C GLU A 161 1.29 9.80 -15.75
N MET A 162 1.79 8.61 -15.39
CA MET A 162 3.05 8.10 -15.91
C MET A 162 2.91 6.86 -16.77
N PHE A 163 1.80 6.11 -16.71
CA PHE A 163 1.58 4.88 -17.50
C PHE A 163 0.33 5.00 -18.39
N VAL A 164 0.22 6.13 -19.08
CA VAL A 164 -0.90 6.48 -19.97
C VAL A 164 -1.11 5.41 -21.05
N GLY A 165 -2.36 5.23 -21.50
CA GLY A 165 -2.70 4.33 -22.60
C GLY A 165 -2.93 2.87 -22.17
N GLY A 166 -3.13 2.62 -20.87
CA GLY A 166 -3.44 1.29 -20.36
C GLY A 166 -2.25 0.33 -20.37
N ARG A 167 -1.02 0.87 -20.27
CA ARG A 167 0.23 0.09 -20.25
C ARG A 167 0.32 -0.88 -19.08
N LEU A 168 -0.30 -0.52 -17.97
CA LEU A 168 -0.45 -1.38 -16.80
C LEU A 168 -1.92 -1.74 -16.62
N LYS A 169 -2.19 -3.03 -16.48
CA LYS A 169 -3.51 -3.54 -16.11
C LYS A 169 -3.63 -3.54 -14.58
N GLN A 170 -4.65 -2.89 -14.06
CA GLN A 170 -5.00 -2.98 -12.64
C GLN A 170 -5.64 -4.34 -12.34
N THR A 171 -5.12 -5.02 -11.32
CA THR A 171 -5.73 -6.23 -10.76
C THR A 171 -5.91 -5.97 -9.28
N GLU A 172 -7.15 -5.73 -8.87
CA GLU A 172 -7.48 -5.48 -7.47
C GLU A 172 -7.39 -6.80 -6.69
N ILE A 173 -6.64 -6.77 -5.59
CA ILE A 173 -6.66 -7.83 -4.60
C ILE A 173 -7.55 -7.31 -3.46
N PRO A 174 -8.71 -7.92 -3.20
CA PRO A 174 -9.57 -7.49 -2.10
C PRO A 174 -8.78 -7.47 -0.79
N SER A 175 -8.82 -6.34 -0.07
CA SER A 175 -8.21 -6.25 1.26
C SER A 175 -8.91 -7.12 2.29
N LYS A 176 -10.18 -7.43 2.05
CA LYS A 176 -11.06 -8.21 2.93
C LYS A 176 -11.24 -9.62 2.40
N LEU A 177 -11.15 -10.58 3.31
CA LEU A 177 -11.48 -11.97 3.05
C LEU A 177 -12.99 -12.13 2.86
N THR A 178 -13.41 -13.26 2.28
CA THR A 178 -14.82 -13.65 2.39
C THR A 178 -15.20 -13.91 3.85
N HIS A 179 -16.50 -13.88 4.16
CA HIS A 179 -16.96 -14.11 5.53
C HIS A 179 -16.42 -15.43 6.12
N ASP A 180 -16.45 -16.51 5.35
CA ASP A 180 -16.00 -17.84 5.80
C ASP A 180 -14.46 -17.90 5.97
N GLU A 181 -13.71 -17.31 5.04
CA GLU A 181 -12.24 -17.19 5.15
C GLU A 181 -11.84 -16.32 6.35
N GLY A 182 -12.61 -15.27 6.64
CA GLY A 182 -12.42 -14.43 7.81
C GLY A 182 -12.66 -15.20 9.12
N LEU A 183 -13.72 -16.02 9.21
CA LEU A 183 -13.95 -16.89 10.37
C LEU A 183 -12.84 -17.92 10.57
N GLU A 184 -12.39 -18.57 9.49
CA GLU A 184 -11.26 -19.48 9.52
C GLU A 184 -9.99 -18.76 10.00
N THR A 185 -9.78 -17.52 9.54
CA THR A 185 -8.63 -16.69 9.96
C THR A 185 -8.69 -16.36 11.45
N VAL A 186 -9.86 -16.01 11.99
CA VAL A 186 -10.05 -15.83 13.44
C VAL A 186 -9.66 -17.12 14.19
N SER A 187 -10.14 -18.28 13.75
CA SER A 187 -9.82 -19.56 14.40
C SER A 187 -8.33 -19.84 14.36
N ARG A 188 -7.67 -19.67 13.20
CA ARG A 188 -6.24 -19.94 13.05
C ARG A 188 -5.36 -19.03 13.89
N TYR A 189 -5.69 -17.75 13.98
CA TYR A 189 -4.95 -16.82 14.83
C TYR A 189 -5.23 -17.08 16.31
N ALA A 190 -6.47 -17.37 16.68
CA ALA A 190 -6.80 -17.76 18.05
C ALA A 190 -5.99 -18.99 18.49
N ASP A 191 -5.94 -20.04 17.66
CA ASP A 191 -5.14 -21.24 17.92
C ASP A 191 -3.64 -20.93 18.00
N PHE A 192 -3.12 -20.13 17.07
CA PHE A 192 -1.70 -19.77 17.03
C PHE A 192 -1.25 -18.94 18.24
N TYR A 193 -2.09 -18.03 18.71
CA TYR A 193 -1.81 -17.19 19.88
C TYR A 193 -2.29 -17.81 21.21
N GLU A 194 -2.86 -19.02 21.17
CA GLU A 194 -3.41 -19.72 22.33
C GLU A 194 -4.49 -18.90 23.07
N ILE A 195 -5.38 -18.24 22.32
CA ILE A 195 -6.45 -17.38 22.83
C ILE A 195 -7.78 -18.13 22.76
N GLU A 196 -8.49 -18.19 23.88
CA GLU A 196 -9.84 -18.74 23.90
C GLU A 196 -10.84 -17.77 23.25
N VAL A 197 -11.50 -18.22 22.19
CA VAL A 197 -12.52 -17.47 21.46
C VAL A 197 -13.78 -18.32 21.35
N THR A 198 -14.92 -17.80 21.81
CA THR A 198 -16.22 -18.48 21.65
C THR A 198 -16.72 -18.32 20.21
N LYS A 199 -17.68 -19.16 19.79
CA LYS A 199 -18.27 -19.05 18.45
C LYS A 199 -18.93 -17.69 18.22
N GLU A 200 -19.62 -17.19 19.23
CA GLU A 200 -20.28 -15.88 19.21
C GLU A 200 -19.26 -14.74 19.09
N SER A 201 -18.16 -14.82 19.83
CA SER A 201 -17.07 -13.85 19.73
C SER A 201 -16.34 -13.94 18.39
N ALA A 202 -16.13 -15.13 17.83
CA ALA A 202 -15.50 -15.29 16.52
C ALA A 202 -16.32 -14.61 15.41
N LEU A 203 -17.65 -14.78 15.45
CA LEU A 203 -18.57 -14.05 14.57
C LEU A 203 -18.49 -12.54 14.80
N ALA A 204 -18.45 -12.09 16.06
CA ALA A 204 -18.35 -10.67 16.38
C ALA A 204 -17.04 -10.05 15.89
N ILE A 205 -15.90 -10.73 16.10
CA ILE A 205 -14.58 -10.32 15.59
C ILE A 205 -14.67 -10.17 14.08
N ASN A 206 -15.05 -11.23 13.37
CA ASN A 206 -15.07 -11.24 11.91
C ASN A 206 -15.98 -10.15 11.31
N LEU A 207 -17.14 -9.90 11.92
CA LEU A 207 -18.06 -8.84 11.47
C LEU A 207 -17.47 -7.44 11.73
N LEU A 208 -16.99 -7.17 12.94
CA LEU A 208 -16.50 -5.85 13.33
C LEU A 208 -15.18 -5.48 12.65
N THR A 209 -14.33 -6.47 12.38
CA THR A 209 -13.11 -6.30 11.57
C THR A 209 -13.37 -6.42 10.07
N GLN A 210 -14.63 -6.64 9.66
CA GLN A 210 -15.04 -6.76 8.25
C GLN A 210 -14.24 -7.80 7.47
N SER A 211 -13.86 -8.90 8.12
CA SER A 211 -13.02 -9.96 7.54
C SER A 211 -11.65 -9.47 7.02
N ASP A 212 -11.17 -8.33 7.50
CA ASP A 212 -9.83 -7.84 7.19
C ASP A 212 -8.78 -8.61 8.01
N PRO A 213 -7.83 -9.33 7.37
CA PRO A 213 -6.88 -10.18 8.06
C PRO A 213 -5.91 -9.39 8.94
N PHE A 214 -5.57 -8.15 8.56
CA PHE A 214 -4.75 -7.27 9.39
C PHE A 214 -5.53 -6.86 10.65
N TYR A 215 -6.80 -6.44 10.52
CA TYR A 215 -7.60 -6.07 11.69
C TYR A 215 -7.87 -7.23 12.63
N ILE A 216 -8.12 -8.43 12.09
CA ILE A 216 -8.28 -9.64 12.91
C ILE A 216 -6.99 -9.91 13.69
N ALA A 217 -5.83 -9.85 13.02
CA ALA A 217 -4.53 -10.07 13.66
C ALA A 217 -4.26 -9.03 14.75
N SER A 218 -4.41 -7.74 14.45
CA SER A 218 -4.19 -6.64 15.39
C SER A 218 -5.09 -6.73 16.61
N LEU A 219 -6.37 -7.07 16.42
CA LEU A 219 -7.31 -7.23 17.53
C LEU A 219 -6.90 -8.39 18.45
N LEU A 220 -6.63 -9.58 17.89
CA LEU A 220 -6.25 -10.76 18.68
C LEU A 220 -4.90 -10.59 19.38
N ARG A 221 -3.97 -9.83 18.79
CA ARG A 221 -2.65 -9.52 19.38
C ARG A 221 -2.63 -8.25 20.23
N SER A 222 -3.77 -7.60 20.44
CA SER A 222 -3.90 -6.35 21.21
C SER A 222 -3.17 -6.43 22.55
N ASP A 223 -2.31 -5.46 22.88
CA ASP A 223 -1.59 -5.41 24.15
C ASP A 223 -2.46 -4.91 25.33
N TRP A 224 -3.77 -4.73 25.13
CA TRP A 224 -4.66 -4.30 26.20
C TRP A 224 -4.83 -5.38 27.26
N ILE A 225 -4.49 -5.04 28.50
CA ILE A 225 -4.48 -5.98 29.63
C ILE A 225 -5.87 -6.54 29.98
N GLU A 226 -6.93 -5.81 29.66
CA GLU A 226 -8.33 -6.22 29.92
C GLU A 226 -8.99 -6.84 28.69
N ARG A 227 -8.22 -7.20 27.65
CA ARG A 227 -8.77 -7.87 26.46
C ARG A 227 -9.49 -9.16 26.86
N ASP A 228 -10.68 -9.35 26.32
CA ASP A 228 -11.50 -10.53 26.56
C ASP A 228 -12.19 -10.94 25.26
N PHE A 229 -11.94 -12.17 24.82
CA PHE A 229 -12.57 -12.74 23.62
C PHE A 229 -13.57 -13.85 23.96
N SER A 230 -13.89 -14.04 25.24
CA SER A 230 -14.95 -14.97 25.66
C SER A 230 -16.35 -14.40 25.44
N THR A 231 -16.48 -13.07 25.33
CA THR A 231 -17.76 -12.37 25.14
C THR A 231 -17.73 -11.31 24.04
N ASN A 232 -18.88 -11.02 23.43
CA ASN A 232 -19.01 -9.93 22.46
C ASN A 232 -18.69 -8.54 23.06
N ASP A 233 -18.99 -8.33 24.35
CA ASP A 233 -18.68 -7.08 25.04
C ASP A 233 -17.16 -6.90 25.20
N GLY A 234 -16.46 -7.98 25.54
CA GLY A 234 -14.99 -8.00 25.55
C GLY A 234 -14.38 -7.68 24.18
N VAL A 235 -14.92 -8.26 23.10
CA VAL A 235 -14.50 -7.96 21.72
C VAL A 235 -14.68 -6.47 21.41
N ILE A 236 -15.87 -5.91 21.70
CA ILE A 236 -16.17 -4.50 21.44
C ILE A 236 -15.21 -3.59 22.22
N LYS A 237 -15.00 -3.85 23.51
CA LYS A 237 -14.11 -3.04 24.35
C LYS A 237 -12.65 -3.10 23.88
N THR A 238 -12.20 -4.29 23.47
CA THR A 238 -10.85 -4.46 22.93
C THR A 238 -10.68 -3.68 21.63
N LEU A 239 -11.67 -3.72 20.74
CA LEU A 239 -11.63 -2.95 19.50
C LEU A 239 -11.76 -1.43 19.75
N ASP A 240 -12.60 -1.00 20.69
CA ASP A 240 -12.70 0.40 21.10
C ASP A 240 -11.36 0.93 21.63
N TYR A 241 -10.64 0.12 22.41
CA TYR A 241 -9.29 0.42 22.85
C TYR A 241 -8.32 0.53 21.65
N GLU A 242 -8.30 -0.45 20.75
CA GLU A 242 -7.42 -0.45 19.58
C GLU A 242 -7.63 0.76 18.66
N VAL A 243 -8.87 1.25 18.59
CA VAL A 243 -9.27 2.39 17.75
C VAL A 243 -9.01 3.75 18.41
N LYS A 244 -9.07 3.86 19.75
CA LYS A 244 -8.97 5.16 20.45
C LYS A 244 -7.63 5.38 21.15
N ASN A 245 -6.96 4.31 21.55
CA ASN A 245 -5.77 4.42 22.37
C ASN A 245 -4.52 4.60 21.50
N ARG A 246 -3.66 5.57 21.84
CA ARG A 246 -2.38 5.79 21.15
C ARG A 246 -1.41 4.61 21.22
N LYS A 247 -1.62 3.68 22.16
CA LYS A 247 -0.89 2.42 22.28
C LYS A 247 -1.56 1.25 21.54
N GLY A 248 -2.78 1.45 21.03
CA GLY A 248 -3.44 0.50 20.15
C GLY A 248 -2.70 0.46 18.82
N GLU A 249 -2.56 -0.73 18.27
CA GLU A 249 -1.84 -0.97 17.03
C GLU A 249 -2.62 -0.44 15.83
N LEU A 250 -3.95 -0.65 15.82
CA LEU A 250 -4.82 -0.12 14.78
C LEU A 250 -4.75 1.41 14.75
N PHE A 251 -4.89 2.05 15.90
CA PHE A 251 -4.71 3.50 16.01
C PHE A 251 -3.32 3.93 15.52
N GLY A 252 -2.25 3.29 16.00
CA GLY A 252 -0.88 3.66 15.63
C GLY A 252 -0.70 3.64 14.11
N THR A 253 -0.99 2.50 13.50
CA THR A 253 -0.84 2.29 12.05
C THR A 253 -1.68 3.28 11.25
N TRP A 254 -2.98 3.36 11.50
CA TRP A 254 -3.87 4.19 10.66
C TRP A 254 -3.76 5.68 10.94
N SER A 255 -3.41 6.08 12.17
CA SER A 255 -3.21 7.51 12.47
C SER A 255 -2.03 8.10 11.71
N GLU A 256 -0.98 7.32 11.44
CA GLU A 256 0.14 7.72 10.60
C GLU A 256 -0.30 8.00 9.15
N TYR A 257 -1.07 7.07 8.57
CA TYR A 257 -1.67 7.23 7.25
C TYR A 257 -2.55 8.49 7.20
N ILE A 258 -3.52 8.62 8.12
CA ILE A 258 -4.42 9.76 8.21
C ILE A 258 -3.66 11.08 8.31
N TYR A 259 -2.66 11.16 9.20
CA TYR A 259 -1.90 12.38 9.42
C TYR A 259 -1.11 12.79 8.16
N SER A 260 -0.50 11.83 7.47
CA SER A 260 0.27 12.11 6.26
C SER A 260 -0.59 12.74 5.16
N THR A 261 -1.80 12.21 4.94
CA THR A 261 -2.74 12.71 3.93
C THR A 261 -3.35 14.06 4.33
N ILE A 262 -3.76 14.21 5.60
CA ILE A 262 -4.33 15.46 6.12
C ILE A 262 -3.34 16.63 5.93
N LYS A 263 -2.06 16.39 6.24
CA LYS A 263 -0.99 17.37 6.07
C LYS A 263 -0.83 17.82 4.63
N ALA A 264 -0.90 16.90 3.67
CA ALA A 264 -0.83 17.21 2.24
C ALA A 264 -2.00 18.10 1.77
N VAL A 265 -3.16 17.98 2.40
CA VAL A 265 -4.42 18.63 1.98
C VAL A 265 -4.69 19.96 2.73
N ASN A 266 -3.74 20.45 3.53
CA ASN A 266 -3.91 21.54 4.49
C ASN A 266 -4.90 21.14 5.59
N ASP A 267 -4.32 20.81 6.76
CA ASP A 267 -4.98 20.22 7.94
C ASP A 267 -6.42 20.69 8.17
N ARG A 268 -6.65 22.00 8.10
CA ARG A 268 -7.96 22.60 8.36
C ARG A 268 -9.04 22.10 7.40
N TYR A 269 -8.78 22.17 6.09
CA TYR A 269 -9.79 21.82 5.09
C TYR A 269 -9.96 20.31 4.96
N ALA A 270 -8.87 19.55 5.09
CA ALA A 270 -8.90 18.10 5.09
C ALA A 270 -9.86 17.56 6.15
N LYS A 271 -9.69 17.99 7.41
CA LYS A 271 -10.55 17.56 8.52
C LYS A 271 -12.01 17.95 8.33
N GLN A 272 -12.28 19.18 7.84
CA GLN A 272 -13.65 19.64 7.59
C GLN A 272 -14.36 18.84 6.50
N ILE A 273 -13.68 18.57 5.38
CA ILE A 273 -14.22 17.76 4.29
C ILE A 273 -14.50 16.33 4.77
N LEU A 274 -13.54 15.70 5.43
CA LEU A 274 -13.67 14.32 5.89
C LEU A 274 -14.81 14.18 6.92
N LEU A 275 -14.91 15.07 7.92
CA LEU A 275 -16.03 15.03 8.88
C LEU A 275 -17.40 15.28 8.22
N PHE A 276 -17.47 16.17 7.23
CA PHE A 276 -18.69 16.39 6.46
C PHE A 276 -19.14 15.10 5.76
N LEU A 277 -18.20 14.41 5.10
CA LEU A 277 -18.47 13.18 4.39
C LEU A 277 -18.75 12.00 5.33
N SER A 278 -18.09 11.92 6.50
CA SER A 278 -18.32 10.84 7.49
C SER A 278 -19.76 10.81 8.02
N ARG A 279 -20.45 11.96 8.13
CA ARG A 279 -21.85 12.01 8.61
C ARG A 279 -22.82 11.17 7.79
N ASN A 280 -22.58 11.07 6.48
CA ASN A 280 -23.34 10.23 5.56
C ASN A 280 -22.37 9.48 4.66
N ARG A 281 -21.45 8.73 5.29
CA ARG A 281 -20.28 8.10 4.66
C ARG A 281 -20.56 7.37 3.35
N THR A 282 -21.71 6.69 3.26
CA THR A 282 -22.12 5.90 2.09
C THR A 282 -22.77 6.73 0.97
N ASN A 283 -23.21 7.95 1.27
CA ASN A 283 -23.94 8.79 0.32
C ASN A 283 -22.97 9.60 -0.53
N GLU A 284 -23.33 9.83 -1.79
CA GLU A 284 -22.57 10.70 -2.67
C GLU A 284 -22.88 12.17 -2.40
N CYS A 285 -21.84 12.95 -2.14
CA CYS A 285 -21.89 14.40 -2.07
C CYS A 285 -21.23 15.01 -3.31
N THR A 286 -21.84 16.04 -3.86
CA THR A 286 -21.23 16.80 -4.96
C THR A 286 -20.16 17.75 -4.45
N ARG A 287 -19.21 18.11 -5.32
CA ARG A 287 -18.21 19.15 -5.01
C ARG A 287 -18.86 20.48 -4.62
N THR A 288 -20.03 20.83 -5.16
CA THR A 288 -20.83 21.99 -4.71
C THR A 288 -21.26 21.84 -3.25
N GLN A 289 -21.83 20.71 -2.85
CA GLN A 289 -22.26 20.50 -1.47
C GLN A 289 -21.09 20.59 -0.48
N ILE A 290 -19.93 20.08 -0.88
CA ILE A 290 -18.69 20.19 -0.09
C ILE A 290 -18.24 21.65 -0.02
N SER A 291 -18.25 22.38 -1.13
CA SER A 291 -17.90 23.81 -1.17
C SER A 291 -18.82 24.66 -0.31
N ASP A 292 -20.13 24.40 -0.36
CA ASP A 292 -21.14 25.07 0.46
C ASP A 292 -20.88 24.83 1.96
N HIS A 293 -20.51 23.61 2.35
CA HIS A 293 -20.11 23.28 3.72
C HIS A 293 -18.85 24.06 4.16
N LEU A 294 -17.92 24.29 3.23
CA LEU A 294 -16.72 25.10 3.47
C LEU A 294 -16.97 26.61 3.33
N GLU A 295 -18.22 27.04 3.12
CA GLU A 295 -18.62 28.44 2.91
C GLU A 295 -17.92 29.10 1.70
N GLY A 296 -17.62 28.32 0.65
CA GLY A 296 -16.97 28.83 -0.56
C GLY A 296 -15.55 29.35 -0.36
N LYS A 297 -14.87 28.95 0.72
CA LYS A 297 -13.49 29.40 1.05
C LYS A 297 -12.42 28.92 0.07
N LEU A 298 -12.76 28.00 -0.83
CA LEU A 298 -11.88 27.45 -1.84
C LEU A 298 -12.53 27.65 -3.22
N SER A 299 -11.72 27.97 -4.22
CA SER A 299 -12.17 27.87 -5.60
C SER A 299 -12.45 26.40 -5.99
N ASP A 300 -13.21 26.20 -7.06
CA ASP A 300 -13.55 24.86 -7.54
C ASP A 300 -12.29 24.03 -7.88
N SER A 301 -11.26 24.67 -8.46
CA SER A 301 -9.98 24.02 -8.79
C SER A 301 -9.19 23.64 -7.54
N GLU A 302 -9.09 24.53 -6.55
CA GLU A 302 -8.39 24.23 -5.29
C GLU A 302 -9.08 23.12 -4.51
N LEU A 303 -10.42 23.09 -4.54
CA LEU A 303 -11.20 22.03 -3.92
C LEU A 303 -11.00 20.70 -4.65
N GLU A 304 -10.98 20.69 -5.98
CA GLU A 304 -10.67 19.50 -6.77
C GLU A 304 -9.28 18.93 -6.44
N GLU A 305 -8.25 19.77 -6.41
CA GLU A 305 -6.89 19.34 -6.05
C GLU A 305 -6.83 18.70 -4.65
N LYS A 306 -7.53 19.29 -3.68
CA LYS A 306 -7.64 18.75 -2.32
C LYS A 306 -8.37 17.42 -2.26
N LEU A 307 -9.48 17.29 -2.99
CA LEU A 307 -10.24 16.05 -3.06
C LEU A 307 -9.43 14.95 -3.73
N ASN A 308 -8.70 15.24 -4.81
CA ASN A 308 -7.80 14.29 -5.46
C ASN A 308 -6.68 13.82 -4.53
N ALA A 309 -6.17 14.70 -3.67
CA ALA A 309 -5.17 14.33 -2.67
C ALA A 309 -5.74 13.47 -1.51
N LEU A 310 -6.98 13.73 -1.08
CA LEU A 310 -7.69 12.85 -0.12
C LEU A 310 -8.00 11.48 -0.72
N GLU A 311 -8.40 11.43 -1.99
CA GLU A 311 -8.63 10.18 -2.74
C GLU A 311 -7.32 9.41 -2.92
N ALA A 312 -6.22 10.11 -3.25
CA ALA A 312 -4.90 9.48 -3.41
C ALA A 312 -4.37 8.88 -2.09
N GLY A 313 -4.81 9.40 -0.94
CA GLY A 313 -4.52 8.85 0.38
C GLY A 313 -5.57 7.87 0.91
N ASP A 314 -6.49 7.41 0.06
CA ASP A 314 -7.55 6.44 0.40
C ASP A 314 -8.49 6.89 1.54
N LEU A 315 -8.57 8.20 1.83
CA LEU A 315 -9.44 8.77 2.87
C LEU A 315 -10.84 9.16 2.35
N ILE A 316 -11.04 9.21 1.05
CA ILE A 316 -12.36 9.36 0.41
C ILE A 316 -12.42 8.48 -0.83
N THR A 317 -13.62 8.24 -1.34
CA THR A 317 -13.81 7.55 -2.62
C THR A 317 -14.56 8.40 -3.61
N GLN A 318 -14.20 8.25 -4.88
CA GLN A 318 -14.93 8.87 -5.98
C GLN A 318 -16.28 8.15 -6.19
N GLY A 319 -17.33 8.92 -6.44
CA GLY A 319 -18.68 8.43 -6.71
C GLY A 319 -18.92 8.12 -8.19
N THR A 320 -20.18 8.17 -8.59
CA THR A 320 -20.64 7.92 -9.97
C THR A 320 -20.08 8.88 -11.03
N SER A 321 -19.46 10.00 -10.63
CA SER A 321 -18.80 10.94 -11.53
C SER A 321 -17.64 11.66 -10.84
N ASN A 322 -16.76 12.33 -11.62
CA ASN A 322 -15.69 13.20 -11.10
C ASN A 322 -16.20 14.37 -10.25
N PHE A 323 -17.51 14.60 -10.22
CA PHE A 323 -18.12 15.66 -9.44
C PHE A 323 -18.64 15.17 -8.08
N ARG A 324 -18.58 13.86 -7.80
CA ARG A 324 -19.21 13.23 -6.64
C ARG A 324 -18.20 12.42 -5.84
N TYR A 325 -18.32 12.51 -4.52
CA TYR A 325 -17.41 11.88 -3.57
C TYR A 325 -18.20 11.26 -2.41
N ARG A 326 -17.62 10.24 -1.77
CA ARG A 326 -18.13 9.59 -0.56
C ARG A 326 -17.06 9.63 0.54
N GLY A 327 -17.46 9.35 1.78
CA GLY A 327 -16.53 9.34 2.92
C GLY A 327 -15.56 8.15 2.90
N ILE A 328 -14.82 8.00 3.99
CA ILE A 328 -13.86 6.91 4.20
C ILE A 328 -14.60 5.56 4.01
N PRO A 329 -14.20 4.69 3.07
CA PRO A 329 -14.91 3.43 2.82
C PRO A 329 -14.71 2.39 3.94
N ASP A 330 -13.64 2.52 4.72
CA ASP A 330 -13.29 1.62 5.81
C ASP A 330 -13.81 2.09 7.17
N ASP A 331 -14.60 1.27 7.86
CA ASP A 331 -15.23 1.63 9.13
C ASP A 331 -14.22 1.84 10.27
N ILE A 332 -13.16 1.03 10.36
CA ILE A 332 -12.15 1.16 11.41
C ILE A 332 -11.37 2.46 11.20
N LEU A 333 -10.99 2.74 9.95
CA LEU A 333 -10.31 3.97 9.59
C LEU A 333 -11.18 5.21 9.88
N ASP A 334 -12.49 5.16 9.58
CA ASP A 334 -13.45 6.22 9.92
C ASP A 334 -13.55 6.43 11.44
N PHE A 335 -13.63 5.34 12.22
CA PHE A 335 -13.68 5.43 13.68
C PHE A 335 -12.42 6.07 14.26
N ILE A 336 -11.24 5.71 13.75
CA ILE A 336 -9.97 6.31 14.18
C ILE A 336 -9.94 7.79 13.81
N PHE A 337 -10.31 8.15 12.57
CA PHE A 337 -10.39 9.53 12.11
C PHE A 337 -11.32 10.38 12.98
N ARG A 338 -12.54 9.91 13.26
CA ARG A 338 -13.50 10.64 14.10
C ARG A 338 -13.04 10.74 15.55
N SER A 339 -12.41 9.69 16.07
CA SER A 339 -11.81 9.71 17.42
C SER A 339 -10.69 10.75 17.56
N LEU A 340 -9.97 11.04 16.46
CA LEU A 340 -8.93 12.06 16.43
C LEU A 340 -9.48 13.50 16.36
N TYR A 341 -10.50 13.75 15.51
CA TYR A 341 -10.81 15.10 15.06
C TYR A 341 -12.26 15.57 15.28
N GLU A 342 -13.20 14.69 15.61
CA GLU A 342 -14.61 15.11 15.76
C GLU A 342 -14.79 16.08 16.95
N GLU A 343 -14.10 15.84 18.07
CA GLU A 343 -14.14 16.73 19.25
C GLU A 343 -13.53 18.11 18.95
N GLU A 344 -12.48 18.17 18.13
CA GLU A 344 -11.80 19.42 17.74
C GLU A 344 -12.76 20.36 16.99
N ILE A 345 -13.62 19.81 16.12
CA ILE A 345 -14.42 20.60 15.16
C ILE A 345 -15.90 20.71 15.60
N HIS A 346 -16.46 19.67 16.22
CA HIS A 346 -17.87 19.61 16.61
C HIS A 346 -18.08 19.64 18.13
N HIS A 347 -17.01 19.64 18.93
CA HIS A 347 -17.08 19.59 20.39
C HIS A 347 -17.91 18.42 20.92
N LYS A 348 -17.90 17.31 20.18
CA LYS A 348 -18.60 16.08 20.49
C LYS A 348 -17.63 14.91 20.34
N ARG A 349 -17.58 14.05 21.36
CA ARG A 349 -16.84 12.79 21.29
C ARG A 349 -17.69 11.69 20.63
N PRO A 350 -17.13 10.91 19.70
CA PRO A 350 -17.82 9.77 19.14
C PRO A 350 -17.91 8.63 20.18
N ASP A 351 -19.04 7.92 20.19
CA ASP A 351 -19.26 6.75 21.04
C ASP A 351 -19.07 5.46 20.23
N ILE A 352 -17.80 5.18 19.92
CA ILE A 352 -17.41 4.05 19.07
C ILE A 352 -17.92 2.71 19.64
N ALA A 353 -17.82 2.46 20.94
CA ALA A 353 -18.35 1.25 21.56
C ALA A 353 -19.86 1.07 21.33
N ALA A 354 -20.66 2.14 21.45
CA ALA A 354 -22.09 2.08 21.15
C ALA A 354 -22.37 1.82 19.66
N GLU A 355 -21.58 2.42 18.76
CA GLU A 355 -21.69 2.20 17.32
C GLU A 355 -21.32 0.75 16.93
N LEU A 356 -20.23 0.20 17.48
CA LEU A 356 -19.84 -1.20 17.30
C LEU A 356 -20.92 -2.16 17.81
N ALA A 357 -21.50 -1.89 18.97
CA ALA A 357 -22.61 -2.67 19.52
C ALA A 357 -23.86 -2.62 18.63
N ALA A 358 -24.14 -1.48 18.00
CA ALA A 358 -25.25 -1.33 17.06
C ALA A 358 -25.02 -2.14 15.76
N SER A 359 -23.79 -2.16 15.24
CA SER A 359 -23.42 -2.96 14.07
C SER A 359 -23.69 -4.46 14.28
N LEU A 360 -23.29 -5.01 15.44
CA LEU A 360 -23.56 -6.42 15.76
C LEU A 360 -25.06 -6.74 15.85
N LYS A 361 -25.89 -5.81 16.32
CA LYS A 361 -27.35 -6.02 16.41
C LYS A 361 -28.00 -6.07 15.03
N LYS A 362 -27.64 -5.12 14.17
CA LYS A 362 -28.17 -5.01 12.81
C LYS A 362 -27.88 -6.28 11.99
N ASP A 363 -26.69 -6.84 12.12
CA ASP A 363 -26.31 -8.03 11.36
C ASP A 363 -26.92 -9.32 11.91
N LYS A 364 -27.14 -9.43 13.22
CA LYS A 364 -27.92 -10.54 13.81
C LYS A 364 -29.34 -10.58 13.24
N GLU A 365 -29.98 -9.43 13.06
CA GLU A 365 -31.30 -9.34 12.43
C GLU A 365 -31.25 -9.81 10.97
N ILE A 366 -30.25 -9.37 10.19
CA ILE A 366 -30.08 -9.76 8.78
C ILE A 366 -29.80 -11.26 8.62
N LEU A 367 -28.94 -11.84 9.46
CA LEU A 367 -28.64 -13.27 9.46
C LEU A 367 -29.84 -14.11 9.91
N SER A 368 -30.63 -13.62 10.88
CA SER A 368 -31.87 -14.29 11.29
C SER A 368 -32.94 -14.31 10.18
N LEU A 369 -33.02 -13.25 9.38
CA LEU A 369 -33.94 -13.16 8.23
C LEU A 369 -33.51 -14.07 7.08
N LYS A 370 -32.19 -14.19 6.82
CA LYS A 370 -31.66 -15.13 5.80
C LYS A 370 -31.83 -16.59 6.21
N GLY A 371 -31.74 -16.91 7.50
CA GLY A 371 -32.00 -18.25 8.04
C GLY A 371 -33.47 -18.69 8.01
N GLN A 372 -34.41 -17.79 7.75
CA GLN A 372 -35.85 -18.10 7.59
C GLN A 372 -36.27 -18.32 6.12
N CYS A 373 -35.35 -18.19 5.16
CA CYS A 373 -35.61 -18.40 3.73
C CYS A 373 -35.11 -19.76 3.19
N HIS A 374 -34.92 -20.77 4.05
CA HIS A 374 -34.62 -22.14 3.64
C HIS A 374 -35.70 -23.13 4.05
#